data_AF-A0AA49JTY4-F1
#
_entry.id   AF-A0AA49JTY4-F1
#
_cell.length_a   1.000
_cell.length_b   1.000
_cell.length_c   1.000
_cell.angle_alpha   90.00
_cell.angle_beta   90.00
_cell.angle_gamma   90.00
#
_symmetry.space_group_name_H-M   'P 1'
#
loop_
_entity.id
_entity.type
_entity.pdbx_description
1 polymer ?
#
loop_
_entity_poly.entity_id
_entity_poly.type
_entity_poly.pdbx_seq_one_letter_code
_entity_poly.pdbx_strand_id
1 'polypeptide(L)'
;MIRRLAVLSSLALAAMAFALPPADRADEGAVRRASHTITITLKCETRDGFASPDTLRIKQGDTVYIELSPDSDVSNFVVTPKPRIGILPGAWPYRTRQLTGGPGNRAAAADMKPNAEGHYRYNAQGACPGGPPAKFDPDIIVEL
;
A
#
# COMPACT_ATOMS: atom_id res chain seq x y z
N MET A 1 64.54 -61.20 -12.26
CA MET A 1 64.19 -60.92 -13.68
C MET A 1 63.02 -59.94 -13.71
N ILE A 2 63.25 -58.77 -14.32
CA ILE A 2 62.36 -57.94 -15.18
C ILE A 2 60.94 -57.54 -14.68
N ARG A 3 60.86 -56.23 -14.34
CA ARG A 3 59.87 -55.19 -14.71
C ARG A 3 58.36 -55.47 -14.59
N ARG A 4 57.63 -54.59 -13.89
CA ARG A 4 56.63 -53.68 -14.50
C ARG A 4 56.50 -52.37 -13.71
N LEU A 5 56.61 -51.26 -14.46
CA LEU A 5 56.21 -49.90 -14.12
C LEU A 5 54.67 -49.78 -14.13
N ALA A 6 54.12 -48.93 -13.26
CA ALA A 6 52.91 -48.12 -13.47
C ALA A 6 53.08 -46.85 -12.63
N VAL A 7 53.42 -45.68 -13.20
CA VAL A 7 52.53 -44.70 -13.87
C VAL A 7 51.45 -44.21 -12.87
N LEU A 8 51.74 -43.16 -12.09
CA LEU A 8 51.50 -41.73 -12.37
C LEU A 8 50.08 -41.26 -12.00
N SER A 9 50.07 -40.11 -11.30
CA SER A 9 49.16 -38.98 -11.46
C SER A 9 48.00 -38.78 -10.47
N SER A 10 48.17 -37.69 -9.71
CA SER A 10 47.24 -36.56 -9.58
C SER A 10 46.05 -36.71 -8.60
N LEU A 11 46.02 -35.87 -7.57
CA LEU A 11 45.39 -34.55 -7.64
C LEU A 11 45.56 -33.82 -6.30
N ALA A 12 46.26 -32.68 -6.36
CA ALA A 12 46.27 -31.70 -5.30
C ALA A 12 44.92 -31.00 -5.25
N LEU A 13 44.24 -31.02 -4.10
CA LEU A 13 43.14 -30.11 -3.83
C LEU A 13 43.71 -28.83 -3.21
N ALA A 14 43.81 -27.78 -4.02
CA ALA A 14 44.08 -26.43 -3.53
C ALA A 14 42.78 -25.88 -2.92
N ALA A 15 42.74 -25.78 -1.59
CA ALA A 15 41.67 -25.08 -0.89
C ALA A 15 41.86 -23.57 -1.08
N MET A 16 41.15 -22.96 -2.03
CA MET A 16 41.01 -21.50 -2.08
C MET A 16 40.07 -21.06 -0.96
N ALA A 17 40.65 -20.53 0.10
CA ALA A 17 39.90 -19.75 1.09
C ALA A 17 39.45 -18.44 0.44
N PHE A 18 38.21 -18.39 -0.02
CA PHE A 18 37.55 -17.13 -0.34
C PHE A 18 37.25 -16.41 0.98
N ALA A 19 38.08 -15.42 1.31
CA ALA A 19 37.74 -14.42 2.32
C ALA A 19 36.54 -13.61 1.79
N LEU A 20 35.35 -13.92 2.29
CA LEU A 20 34.16 -13.10 2.09
C LEU A 20 34.41 -11.72 2.73
N PRO A 21 34.24 -10.61 2.01
CA PRO A 21 34.23 -9.30 2.66
C PRO A 21 33.06 -9.25 3.66
N PRO A 22 33.20 -8.54 4.79
CA PRO A 22 32.08 -8.34 5.70
C PRO A 22 30.95 -7.66 4.93
N ALA A 23 29.79 -8.31 4.94
CA ALA A 23 28.56 -7.75 4.41
C ALA A 23 28.01 -6.72 5.39
N ASP A 24 28.74 -5.63 5.62
CA ASP A 24 28.16 -4.41 6.18
C ASP A 24 27.40 -3.71 5.05
N ARG A 25 26.25 -4.29 4.69
CA ARG A 25 25.24 -3.57 3.93
C ARG A 25 24.68 -2.51 4.86
N ALA A 26 24.84 -1.26 4.43
CA ALA A 26 24.16 -0.09 4.93
C ALA A 26 22.69 -0.41 5.24
N ASP A 27 22.37 -0.51 6.53
CA ASP A 27 21.03 -0.20 7.02
C ASP A 27 20.94 1.34 7.06
N GLU A 28 20.89 1.94 5.86
CA GLU A 28 20.52 3.34 5.70
C GLU A 28 19.05 3.46 6.13
N GLY A 29 18.87 3.69 7.43
CA GLY A 29 17.64 4.11 8.10
C GLY A 29 16.38 3.85 7.31
N ALA A 30 15.93 2.59 7.27
CA ALA A 30 14.63 2.25 6.73
C ALA A 30 13.58 3.09 7.48
N VAL A 31 13.18 4.22 6.88
CA VAL A 31 12.14 5.10 7.42
C VAL A 31 10.94 4.21 7.65
N ARG A 32 10.63 3.96 8.93
CA ARG A 32 9.58 3.04 9.33
C ARG A 32 8.26 3.64 8.88
N ARG A 33 7.77 3.19 7.73
CA ARG A 33 6.49 3.62 7.15
C ARG A 33 5.38 3.22 8.10
N ALA A 34 4.56 4.18 8.50
CA ALA A 34 3.39 3.88 9.32
C ALA A 34 2.26 3.35 8.44
N SER A 35 1.31 2.69 9.09
CA SER A 35 0.07 2.24 8.46
C SER A 35 -1.11 2.77 9.25
N HIS A 36 -2.08 3.33 8.54
CA HIS A 36 -3.29 3.92 9.10
C HIS A 36 -4.52 3.21 8.56
N THR A 37 -5.62 3.23 9.31
CA THR A 37 -6.89 2.63 8.88
C THR A 37 -7.99 3.67 8.94
N ILE A 38 -8.76 3.77 7.86
CA ILE A 38 -9.99 4.55 7.77
C ILE A 38 -11.14 3.55 7.70
N THR A 39 -12.05 3.61 8.67
CA THR A 39 -13.26 2.78 8.68
C THR A 39 -14.40 3.60 8.10
N ILE A 40 -14.96 3.16 6.98
CA ILE A 40 -16.10 3.81 6.31
C ILE A 40 -17.41 3.11 6.68
N THR A 41 -18.48 3.88 6.89
CA THR A 41 -19.84 3.37 7.04
C THR A 41 -20.71 3.94 5.94
N LEU A 42 -21.39 3.07 5.18
CA LEU A 42 -22.27 3.48 4.08
C LEU A 42 -23.70 2.99 4.33
N LYS A 43 -24.67 3.89 4.24
CA LYS A 43 -26.08 3.62 4.54
C LYS A 43 -26.96 3.75 3.30
N CYS A 44 -27.70 2.69 2.99
CA CYS A 44 -28.52 2.63 1.79
C CYS A 44 -29.85 3.36 1.94
N GLU A 45 -30.37 3.49 3.15
CA GLU A 45 -31.59 4.27 3.42
C GLU A 45 -31.38 5.76 3.10
N THR A 46 -30.30 6.35 3.61
CA THR A 46 -29.98 7.77 3.42
C THR A 46 -29.20 8.07 2.15
N ARG A 47 -28.63 7.04 1.50
CA ARG A 47 -27.72 7.15 0.35
C ARG A 47 -26.44 7.93 0.69
N ASP A 48 -26.06 7.95 1.95
CA ASP A 48 -24.92 8.70 2.46
C ASP A 48 -23.97 7.80 3.25
N GLY A 49 -22.83 8.35 3.67
CA GLY A 49 -21.88 7.66 4.52
C GLY A 49 -21.01 8.59 5.34
N PHE A 50 -20.17 7.99 6.17
CA PHE A 50 -19.19 8.71 6.98
C PHE A 50 -17.94 7.84 7.18
N ALA A 51 -16.86 8.44 7.66
CA ALA A 51 -15.65 7.72 8.03
C ALA A 51 -15.15 8.10 9.41
N SER A 52 -14.38 7.18 9.99
CA SER A 52 -13.56 7.43 11.16
C SER A 52 -12.10 7.03 10.87
N PRO A 53 -11.15 7.97 10.95
CA PRO A 53 -11.38 9.42 10.98
C PRO A 53 -12.01 9.93 9.66
N ASP A 54 -12.67 11.09 9.72
CA ASP A 54 -13.23 11.78 8.54
C ASP A 54 -12.14 12.50 7.72
N THR A 55 -11.13 13.02 8.42
CA THR A 55 -9.89 13.58 7.86
C THR A 55 -8.70 12.83 8.44
N LEU A 56 -7.89 12.19 7.59
CA LEU A 56 -6.68 11.50 8.02
C LEU A 56 -5.43 12.34 7.70
N ARG A 57 -4.60 12.60 8.71
CA ARG A 57 -3.27 13.22 8.56
C ARG A 57 -2.19 12.15 8.58
N ILE A 58 -1.35 12.10 7.55
CA ILE A 58 -0.29 11.09 7.37
C ILE A 58 1.00 11.72 6.88
N LYS A 59 2.10 10.95 6.90
CA LYS A 59 3.40 11.39 6.37
C LYS A 59 3.73 10.75 5.03
N GLN A 60 4.70 11.33 4.33
CA GLN A 60 5.23 10.77 3.08
C GLN A 60 5.66 9.30 3.26
N GLY A 61 5.10 8.43 2.42
CA GLY A 61 5.43 7.00 2.41
C GLY A 61 4.54 6.13 3.30
N ASP A 62 3.62 6.71 4.07
CA ASP A 62 2.65 5.95 4.87
C ASP A 62 1.66 5.17 3.99
N THR A 63 1.23 4.02 4.50
CA THR A 63 0.17 3.21 3.88
C THR A 63 -1.17 3.51 4.53
N VAL A 64 -2.22 3.66 3.71
CA VAL A 64 -3.59 3.83 4.21
C VAL A 64 -4.42 2.61 3.82
N TYR A 65 -4.99 1.96 4.82
CA TYR A 65 -6.01 0.96 4.65
C TYR A 65 -7.38 1.60 4.79
N ILE A 66 -8.32 1.19 3.93
CA ILE A 66 -9.71 1.60 4.01
C ILE A 66 -10.52 0.32 4.19
N GLU A 67 -11.37 0.29 5.19
CA GLU A 67 -12.19 -0.86 5.51
C GLU A 67 -13.64 -0.47 5.72
N LEU A 68 -14.53 -1.43 5.50
CA LEU A 68 -15.96 -1.23 5.64
C LEU A 68 -16.38 -1.58 7.06
N SER A 69 -17.08 -0.67 7.73
CA SER A 69 -17.69 -0.91 9.03
C SER A 69 -18.68 -2.07 8.92
N PRO A 70 -18.74 -2.98 9.93
CA PRO A 70 -19.79 -3.98 10.03
C PRO A 70 -21.21 -3.38 10.02
N ASP A 71 -21.34 -2.11 10.40
CA ASP A 71 -22.62 -1.41 10.40
C ASP A 71 -23.03 -0.89 9.00
N SER A 72 -22.25 -1.13 7.95
CA SER A 72 -22.60 -0.68 6.61
C SER A 72 -23.69 -1.55 5.98
N ASP A 73 -24.58 -0.92 5.21
CA ASP A 73 -25.65 -1.64 4.49
C ASP A 73 -25.17 -2.24 3.15
N VAL A 74 -23.94 -1.92 2.75
CA VAL A 74 -23.34 -2.37 1.48
C VAL A 74 -22.36 -3.52 1.73
N SER A 75 -22.18 -4.39 0.74
CA SER A 75 -21.23 -5.51 0.82
C SER A 75 -19.87 -5.21 0.17
N ASN A 76 -19.75 -4.09 -0.52
CA ASN A 76 -18.52 -3.69 -1.18
C ASN A 76 -18.53 -2.19 -1.40
N PHE A 77 -17.33 -1.62 -1.46
CA PHE A 77 -17.14 -0.22 -1.75
C PHE A 77 -16.02 -0.02 -2.76
N VAL A 78 -16.08 1.12 -3.41
CA VAL A 78 -15.09 1.58 -4.37
C VAL A 78 -14.64 2.96 -3.96
N VAL A 79 -13.32 3.15 -3.85
CA VAL A 79 -12.69 4.44 -3.64
C VAL A 79 -12.13 4.94 -4.97
N THR A 80 -12.62 6.10 -5.39
CA THR A 80 -12.20 6.76 -6.62
C THR A 80 -11.68 8.16 -6.28
N PRO A 81 -10.40 8.45 -6.54
CA PRO A 81 -9.85 9.77 -6.30
C PRO A 81 -10.54 10.83 -7.14
N LYS A 82 -10.73 12.02 -6.58
CA LYS A 82 -11.32 13.13 -7.33
C LYS A 82 -10.30 13.74 -8.29
N PRO A 83 -10.72 14.10 -9.53
CA PRO A 83 -9.85 14.81 -10.44
C PRO A 83 -9.47 16.18 -9.86
N ARG A 84 -8.33 16.72 -10.31
CA ARG A 84 -7.89 18.06 -9.91
C ARG A 84 -8.90 19.09 -10.43
N ILE A 85 -9.45 19.92 -9.54
CA ILE A 85 -10.32 21.04 -9.93
C ILE A 85 -9.60 22.34 -9.57
N GLY A 86 -9.09 23.05 -10.58
CA GLY A 86 -8.46 24.37 -10.42
C GLY A 86 -7.19 24.36 -9.55
N ILE A 87 -7.18 25.23 -8.53
CA ILE A 87 -6.04 25.56 -7.64
C ILE A 87 -5.89 24.62 -6.43
N LEU A 88 -6.82 23.69 -6.22
CA LEU A 88 -6.77 22.79 -5.06
C LEU A 88 -5.74 21.65 -5.26
N PRO A 89 -5.11 21.17 -4.17
CA PRO A 89 -4.08 20.14 -4.21
C PRO A 89 -4.54 18.82 -4.87
N GLY A 90 -3.53 18.09 -5.36
CA GLY A 90 -3.54 17.41 -6.65
C GLY A 90 -4.19 16.03 -6.72
N ALA A 91 -3.95 15.37 -7.87
CA ALA A 91 -4.37 14.00 -8.12
C ALA A 91 -3.77 13.07 -7.05
N TRP A 92 -4.64 12.32 -6.36
CA TRP A 92 -4.40 11.18 -5.47
C TRP A 92 -2.93 10.89 -5.09
N PRO A 93 -2.56 10.86 -3.80
CA PRO A 93 -1.17 10.79 -3.39
C PRO A 93 -0.53 9.44 -3.72
N TYR A 94 -1.34 8.40 -3.96
CA TYR A 94 -0.86 7.07 -4.31
C TYR A 94 -0.84 6.82 -5.82
N ARG A 95 -0.08 5.80 -6.24
CA ARG A 95 -0.02 5.36 -7.65
C ARG A 95 -1.30 4.63 -8.08
N THR A 96 -2.06 4.10 -7.14
CA THR A 96 -3.35 3.46 -7.40
C THR A 96 -4.33 4.46 -8.00
N ARG A 97 -5.22 4.01 -8.90
CA ARG A 97 -6.24 4.88 -9.51
C ARG A 97 -7.64 4.64 -8.95
N GLN A 98 -7.83 3.49 -8.34
CA GLN A 98 -9.08 3.04 -7.78
C GLN A 98 -8.73 1.98 -6.74
N LEU A 99 -9.50 1.93 -5.66
CA LEU A 99 -9.39 0.88 -4.66
C LEU A 99 -10.76 0.24 -4.47
N THR A 100 -10.79 -1.06 -4.21
CA THR A 100 -12.02 -1.80 -3.94
C THR A 100 -11.82 -2.58 -2.64
N GLY A 101 -12.84 -2.57 -1.80
CA GLY A 101 -12.86 -3.33 -0.55
C GLY A 101 -14.26 -3.86 -0.23
N GLY A 102 -14.34 -4.62 0.86
CA GLY A 102 -15.57 -5.24 1.35
C GLY A 102 -15.34 -6.01 2.66
N PRO A 103 -16.32 -6.80 3.12
CA PRO A 103 -16.23 -7.60 4.33
C PRO A 103 -14.96 -8.47 4.35
N GLY A 104 -14.14 -8.28 5.38
CA GLY A 104 -12.86 -8.98 5.55
C GLY A 104 -11.75 -8.58 4.57
N ASN A 105 -12.03 -7.73 3.59
CA ASN A 105 -11.09 -7.32 2.53
C ASN A 105 -10.93 -5.80 2.51
N ARG A 106 -9.94 -5.32 3.25
CA ARG A 106 -9.56 -3.91 3.25
C ARG A 106 -8.90 -3.50 1.93
N ALA A 107 -9.28 -2.32 1.44
CA ALA A 107 -8.61 -1.63 0.34
C ALA A 107 -7.28 -1.05 0.85
N ALA A 108 -6.21 -1.13 0.05
CA ALA A 108 -4.90 -0.63 0.44
C ALA A 108 -4.40 0.44 -0.53
N ALA A 109 -4.21 1.66 -0.02
CA ALA A 109 -3.48 2.72 -0.69
C ALA A 109 -2.01 2.65 -0.24
N ALA A 110 -1.20 1.98 -1.06
CA ALA A 110 0.24 1.86 -0.89
C ALA A 110 0.99 2.54 -2.06
N ASP A 111 2.31 2.65 -1.95
CA ASP A 111 3.19 3.24 -2.96
C ASP A 111 2.84 4.70 -3.28
N MET A 112 2.95 5.54 -2.26
CA MET A 112 2.79 6.98 -2.37
C MET A 112 3.78 7.56 -3.40
N LYS A 113 3.33 8.50 -4.22
CA LYS A 113 4.20 9.23 -5.17
C LYS A 113 5.23 10.06 -4.38
N PRO A 114 6.43 10.30 -4.93
CA PRO A 114 7.36 11.24 -4.31
C PRO A 114 6.76 12.65 -4.29
N ASN A 115 7.05 13.43 -3.24
CA ASN A 115 6.56 14.80 -3.04
C ASN A 115 5.02 14.88 -3.12
N ALA A 116 4.33 13.92 -2.50
CA ALA A 116 2.88 13.82 -2.49
C ALA A 116 2.25 14.61 -1.33
N GLU A 117 2.84 15.75 -1.01
CA GLU A 117 2.40 16.61 0.07
C GLU A 117 1.16 17.40 -0.32
N GLY A 118 0.25 17.59 0.63
CA GLY A 118 -0.96 18.38 0.44
C GLY A 118 -2.23 17.63 0.81
N HIS A 119 -3.35 18.14 0.29
CA HIS A 119 -4.69 17.71 0.67
C HIS A 119 -5.39 17.03 -0.51
N TYR A 120 -5.91 15.83 -0.28
CA TYR A 120 -6.40 14.92 -1.29
C TYR A 120 -7.82 14.48 -0.98
N ARG A 121 -8.73 14.75 -1.92
CA ARG A 121 -10.14 14.38 -1.83
C ARG A 121 -10.41 13.11 -2.61
N TYR A 122 -11.27 12.24 -2.09
CA TYR A 122 -11.72 11.05 -2.81
C TYR A 122 -13.21 10.82 -2.60
N ASN A 123 -13.82 9.99 -3.46
CA ASN A 123 -15.16 9.47 -3.23
C ASN A 123 -15.01 8.03 -2.72
N ALA A 124 -15.77 7.66 -1.71
CA ALA A 124 -16.09 6.28 -1.40
C ALA A 124 -17.56 6.03 -1.76
N GLN A 125 -17.84 4.95 -2.47
CA GLN A 125 -19.22 4.61 -2.84
C GLN A 125 -19.48 3.12 -2.77
N GLY A 126 -20.69 2.75 -2.35
CA GLY A 126 -21.14 1.37 -2.23
C GLY A 126 -22.47 1.17 -2.95
N ALA A 127 -22.60 0.04 -3.65
CA ALA A 127 -23.82 -0.29 -4.37
C ALA A 127 -24.94 -0.62 -3.38
N CYS A 128 -26.12 -0.04 -3.61
CA CYS A 128 -27.29 -0.29 -2.80
C CYS A 128 -28.42 -0.91 -3.63
N PRO A 129 -29.21 -1.83 -3.06
CA PRO A 129 -30.37 -2.38 -3.74
C PRO A 129 -31.38 -1.30 -4.14
N GLY A 130 -31.94 -1.43 -5.35
CA GLY A 130 -33.10 -0.66 -5.80
C GLY A 130 -32.88 0.85 -5.97
N GLY A 131 -31.63 1.32 -6.16
CA GLY A 131 -31.41 2.76 -6.29
C GLY A 131 -29.96 3.17 -6.54
N PRO A 132 -29.67 4.48 -6.45
CA PRO A 132 -28.32 5.01 -6.56
C PRO A 132 -27.42 4.50 -5.42
N PRO A 133 -26.09 4.49 -5.61
CA PRO A 133 -25.16 4.09 -4.57
C PRO A 133 -25.17 5.06 -3.39
N ALA A 134 -24.87 4.55 -2.20
CA ALA A 134 -24.49 5.39 -1.07
C ALA A 134 -23.09 5.96 -1.33
N LYS A 135 -22.86 7.23 -0.98
CA LYS A 135 -21.61 7.95 -1.27
C LYS A 135 -21.10 8.69 -0.06
N PHE A 136 -19.80 8.92 -0.02
CA PHE A 136 -19.13 9.70 1.01
C PHE A 136 -17.85 10.33 0.44
N ASP A 137 -17.49 11.52 0.93
CA ASP A 137 -16.42 12.38 0.37
C ASP A 137 -15.36 12.80 1.40
N PRO A 138 -14.52 11.87 1.87
CA PRO A 138 -13.46 12.15 2.83
C PRO A 138 -12.19 12.74 2.22
N ASP A 139 -11.30 13.12 3.14
CA ASP A 139 -10.05 13.79 2.85
C ASP A 139 -8.84 13.11 3.51
N ILE A 140 -7.71 13.10 2.80
CA ILE A 140 -6.38 12.73 3.32
C ILE A 140 -5.48 13.96 3.21
N ILE A 141 -4.75 14.27 4.28
CA ILE A 141 -3.74 15.32 4.32
C ILE A 141 -2.37 14.65 4.50
N VAL A 142 -1.48 14.83 3.53
CA VAL A 142 -0.09 14.39 3.62
C VAL A 142 0.74 15.58 4.11
N GLU A 143 1.34 15.42 5.28
CA GLU A 143 2.19 16.40 5.95
C GLU A 143 3.67 16.23 5.56
N LEU A 144 4.43 17.31 5.75
CA LEU A 144 5.89 17.39 5.65
C LEU A 144 6.61 16.39 6.57
#